data_AF-S2KV41-F1
#
_entry.id   AF-S2KV41-F1
#
_cell.length_a   1.000
_cell.length_b   1.000
_cell.length_c   1.000
_cell.angle_alpha   90.00
_cell.angle_beta   90.00
_cell.angle_gamma   90.00
#
_symmetry.space_group_name_H-M   'P 1'
#
loop_
_entity.id
_entity.type
_entity.pdbx_description
1 polymer ?
#
loop_
_entity_poly.entity_id
_entity_poly.type
_entity_poly.pdbx_seq_one_letter_code
_entity_poly.pdbx_strand_id
1 'polypeptide(L)'
;MLLSLLWLLFPLHAAQQQAVIFIDSAQPNQSNLIDEINQMLYLSPTYRARMKIEVFDINPAGPEFIGEVKYIHDRTGKAVAKYRPGPLPYLICFNDNKAGSRGTLNNKEQLCLCSNHC
;
A
#
# COMPACT_ATOMS: atom_id res chain seq x y z
N MET A 1 27.22 39.95 -3.02
CA MET A 1 27.52 38.51 -3.25
C MET A 1 27.26 37.70 -1.98
N LEU A 2 25.99 37.45 -1.64
CA LEU A 2 25.65 36.66 -0.43
C LEU A 2 24.24 36.03 -0.53
N LEU A 3 23.86 35.58 -1.73
CA LEU A 3 22.52 35.02 -2.00
C LEU A 3 22.54 33.59 -2.57
N SER A 4 23.66 32.87 -2.43
CA SER A 4 23.86 31.57 -3.09
C SER A 4 23.89 30.37 -2.14
N LEU A 5 23.81 30.55 -0.82
CA LEU A 5 23.88 29.44 0.15
C LEU A 5 22.53 28.84 0.57
N LEU A 6 21.39 29.41 0.16
CA LEU A 6 20.08 28.96 0.65
C LEU A 6 19.52 27.68 -0.03
N TRP A 7 20.19 27.15 -1.06
CA TRP A 7 19.70 26.00 -1.83
C TRP A 7 20.16 24.63 -1.30
N LEU A 8 20.98 24.59 -0.25
CA LEU A 8 21.50 23.34 0.33
C LEU A 8 20.58 22.70 1.39
N LEU A 9 19.43 23.31 1.67
CA LEU A 9 18.49 22.86 2.71
C LEU A 9 17.23 22.18 2.16
N PHE A 10 17.19 21.80 0.88
CA PHE A 10 16.10 20.96 0.39
C PHE A 10 16.31 19.53 0.93
N PRO A 11 15.46 19.03 1.85
CA PRO A 11 15.53 17.65 2.23
C PRO A 11 15.31 16.83 0.95
N LEU A 12 16.29 16.00 0.60
CA LEU A 12 16.09 14.89 -0.33
C LEU A 12 14.93 14.08 0.25
N HIS A 13 13.74 14.28 -0.28
CA HIS A 13 12.61 13.44 0.05
C HIS A 13 12.95 12.07 -0.50
N ALA A 14 13.28 11.13 0.40
CA ALA A 14 13.45 9.75 0.02
C ALA A 14 12.14 9.29 -0.63
N ALA A 15 12.26 8.72 -1.83
CA ALA A 15 11.20 8.06 -2.57
C ALA A 15 10.35 7.20 -1.62
N GLN A 16 9.11 7.60 -1.34
CA GLN A 16 8.25 6.81 -0.47
C GLN A 16 7.71 5.63 -1.26
N GLN A 17 7.97 4.42 -0.77
CA GLN A 17 7.47 3.19 -1.39
C GLN A 17 5.98 3.08 -1.15
N GLN A 18 5.24 2.65 -2.15
CA GLN A 18 3.79 2.47 -2.03
C GLN A 18 3.37 1.05 -2.40
N ALA A 19 2.57 0.43 -1.54
CA ALA A 19 1.84 -0.80 -1.82
C ALA A 19 0.37 -0.44 -2.05
N VAL A 20 -0.18 -0.89 -3.18
CA VAL A 20 -1.62 -0.86 -3.45
C VAL A 20 -2.11 -2.30 -3.43
N ILE A 21 -3.06 -2.59 -2.55
CA ILE A 21 -3.61 -3.92 -2.34
C ILE A 21 -5.09 -3.90 -2.74
N PHE A 22 -5.52 -4.91 -3.47
CA PHE A 22 -6.93 -5.14 -3.78
C PHE A 22 -7.40 -6.40 -3.08
N ILE A 23 -8.55 -6.31 -2.41
CA ILE A 23 -9.21 -7.44 -1.76
C ILE A 23 -10.71 -7.45 -2.04
N ASP A 24 -11.33 -8.60 -1.77
CA ASP A 24 -12.77 -8.78 -1.58
C ASP A 24 -13.00 -9.24 -0.14
N SER A 25 -13.47 -8.34 0.73
CA SER A 25 -13.74 -8.68 2.13
C SER A 25 -14.91 -9.64 2.35
N ALA A 26 -15.66 -10.01 1.29
CA ALA A 26 -16.58 -11.14 1.37
C ALA A 26 -15.84 -12.48 1.57
N GLN A 27 -14.53 -12.52 1.28
CA GLN A 27 -13.65 -13.64 1.55
C GLN A 27 -12.88 -13.41 2.87
N PRO A 28 -13.21 -14.13 3.96
CA PRO A 28 -12.65 -13.83 5.29
C PRO A 28 -11.12 -13.90 5.36
N ASN A 29 -10.51 -14.78 4.59
CA ASN A 29 -9.05 -14.91 4.52
C ASN A 29 -8.36 -13.64 3.98
N GLN A 30 -9.02 -12.87 3.11
CA GLN A 30 -8.46 -11.64 2.59
C GLN A 30 -8.53 -10.51 3.63
N SER A 31 -9.62 -10.43 4.39
CA SER A 31 -9.72 -9.50 5.53
C SER A 31 -8.69 -9.81 6.60
N ASN A 32 -8.53 -11.09 6.97
CA ASN A 32 -7.51 -11.53 7.94
C ASN A 32 -6.08 -11.14 7.51
N LEU A 33 -5.78 -11.26 6.21
CA LEU A 33 -4.50 -10.82 5.67
C LEU A 33 -4.27 -9.31 5.84
N ILE A 34 -5.31 -8.49 5.64
CA ILE A 34 -5.22 -7.05 5.89
C ILE A 34 -5.02 -6.75 7.38
N ASP A 35 -5.68 -7.49 8.27
CA ASP A 35 -5.48 -7.36 9.72
C ASP A 35 -4.04 -7.71 10.13
N GLU A 36 -3.45 -8.76 9.57
CA GLU A 36 -2.05 -9.14 9.80
C GLU A 36 -1.06 -8.05 9.33
N ILE A 37 -1.31 -7.47 8.16
CA ILE A 37 -0.52 -6.35 7.61
C ILE A 37 -0.66 -5.12 8.51
N ASN A 38 -1.87 -4.81 8.94
CA ASN A 38 -2.17 -3.70 9.82
C ASN A 38 -1.47 -3.85 11.17
N GLN A 39 -1.51 -5.05 11.76
CA GLN A 39 -0.80 -5.36 12.99
C GLN A 39 0.71 -5.22 12.82
N MET A 40 1.28 -5.69 11.69
CA MET A 40 2.70 -5.52 11.38
C MET A 40 3.09 -4.03 11.32
N LEU A 41 2.27 -3.19 10.68
CA LEU A 41 2.51 -1.75 10.61
C LEU A 41 2.43 -1.08 11.97
N TYR A 42 1.45 -1.46 12.79
CA TYR A 42 1.29 -0.95 14.15
C TYR A 42 2.52 -1.27 15.01
N LEU A 43 3.02 -2.50 14.91
CA LEU A 43 4.21 -2.96 15.64
C LEU A 43 5.54 -2.42 15.09
N SER A 44 5.56 -1.90 13.86
CA SER A 44 6.77 -1.40 13.21
C SER A 44 6.61 0.04 12.71
N PRO A 45 6.72 1.05 13.60
CA PRO A 45 6.68 2.46 13.21
C PRO A 45 7.69 2.83 12.12
N THR A 46 8.87 2.18 12.12
CA THR A 46 9.90 2.38 11.09
C THR A 46 9.43 1.93 9.72
N TYR A 47 8.74 0.79 9.62
CA TYR A 47 8.20 0.30 8.35
C TYR A 47 7.05 1.18 7.87
N ARG A 48 6.12 1.53 8.78
CA ARG A 48 5.02 2.46 8.51
C ARG A 48 5.48 3.82 7.97
N ALA A 49 6.59 4.35 8.49
CA ALA A 49 7.13 5.62 8.02
C ALA A 49 7.70 5.56 6.59
N ARG A 50 8.11 4.38 6.12
CA ARG A 50 8.76 4.19 4.81
C ARG A 50 7.81 3.72 3.72
N MET A 51 6.76 3.00 4.10
CA MET A 51 5.83 2.39 3.15
C MET A 51 4.41 2.90 3.34
N LYS A 52 3.86 3.51 2.29
CA LYS A 52 2.44 3.85 2.22
C LYS A 52 1.65 2.65 1.72
N ILE A 53 0.66 2.20 2.49
CA ILE A 53 -0.21 1.09 2.08
C ILE A 53 -1.64 1.61 1.87
N GLU A 54 -2.17 1.41 0.66
CA GLU A 54 -3.58 1.65 0.33
C GLU A 54 -4.25 0.31 0.03
N VAL A 55 -5.39 0.06 0.66
CA VAL A 55 -6.20 -1.14 0.46
C VAL A 55 -7.51 -0.73 -0.19
N PHE A 56 -7.80 -1.30 -1.36
CA PHE A 56 -9.08 -1.16 -2.05
C PHE A 56 -9.89 -2.43 -1.87
N ASP A 57 -11.00 -2.32 -1.17
CA ASP A 57 -11.97 -3.40 -0.99
C ASP A 57 -13.09 -3.28 -2.02
N ILE A 58 -13.26 -4.31 -2.83
CA ILE A 58 -14.30 -4.34 -3.88
C ILE A 58 -15.66 -4.77 -3.35
N ASN A 59 -15.74 -5.27 -2.11
CA ASN A 59 -17.01 -5.67 -1.52
C ASN A 59 -17.87 -4.42 -1.22
N PRO A 60 -19.04 -4.25 -1.87
CA PRO A 60 -19.90 -3.09 -1.65
C PRO A 60 -20.52 -3.04 -0.25
N ALA A 61 -20.57 -4.19 0.44
CA ALA A 61 -21.04 -4.35 1.80
C ALA A 61 -19.88 -4.68 2.78
N GLY A 62 -18.64 -4.38 2.39
CA GLY A 62 -17.46 -4.60 3.24
C GLY A 62 -17.56 -3.83 4.56
N PRO A 63 -16.96 -4.36 5.64
CA PRO A 63 -16.98 -3.70 6.94
C PRO A 63 -16.10 -2.45 6.92
N GLU A 64 -16.46 -1.45 7.75
CA GLU A 64 -15.56 -0.33 8.01
C GLU A 64 -14.26 -0.83 8.63
N PHE A 65 -13.14 -0.20 8.27
CA PHE A 65 -11.80 -0.57 8.73
C PHE A 65 -11.09 0.63 9.37
N ILE A 66 -10.50 0.42 10.54
CA ILE A 66 -9.72 1.43 11.25
C ILE A 66 -8.33 0.86 11.55
N GLY A 67 -7.29 1.55 11.10
CA GLY A 67 -5.93 1.12 11.34
C GLY A 67 -4.89 1.98 10.63
N GLU A 68 -3.70 1.39 10.47
CA GLU A 68 -2.51 1.99 9.88
C GLU A 68 -2.52 2.00 8.36
N VAL A 69 -3.25 1.07 7.74
CA VAL A 69 -3.46 1.08 6.30
C VAL A 69 -4.55 2.08 5.92
N LYS A 70 -4.40 2.72 4.76
CA LYS A 70 -5.48 3.52 4.19
C LYS A 70 -6.46 2.60 3.49
N TYR A 71 -7.54 2.26 4.18
CA TYR A 71 -8.59 1.38 3.67
C TYR A 71 -9.67 2.17 2.92
N ILE A 72 -10.06 1.71 1.73
CA ILE A 72 -10.98 2.40 0.83
C ILE A 72 -11.95 1.37 0.23
N HIS A 73 -13.25 1.60 0.40
CA HIS A 73 -14.27 0.84 -0.32
C HIS A 73 -14.38 1.32 -1.77
N ASP A 74 -13.97 0.50 -2.75
CA ASP A 74 -14.06 0.81 -4.17
C ASP A 74 -15.46 0.50 -4.74
N ARG A 75 -16.49 1.05 -4.10
CA ARG A 75 -17.92 0.78 -4.41
C ARG A 75 -18.29 1.05 -5.87
N THR A 76 -17.56 1.93 -6.54
CA THR A 76 -17.81 2.32 -7.93
C THR A 76 -16.88 1.62 -8.92
N GLY A 77 -15.96 0.76 -8.46
CA GLY A 77 -14.96 0.10 -9.31
C GLY A 77 -13.96 1.07 -9.96
N LYS A 78 -13.78 2.28 -9.41
CA LYS A 78 -12.89 3.30 -9.98
C LYS A 78 -11.44 2.88 -9.84
N ALA A 79 -11.07 2.30 -8.71
CA ALA A 79 -9.71 1.79 -8.50
C ALA A 79 -9.48 0.54 -9.34
N VAL A 80 -10.43 -0.40 -9.39
CA VAL A 80 -10.35 -1.58 -10.26
C VAL A 80 -10.14 -1.18 -11.72
N ALA A 81 -10.92 -0.22 -12.23
CA ALA A 81 -10.79 0.28 -13.61
C ALA A 81 -9.43 0.94 -13.88
N LYS A 82 -8.91 1.71 -12.90
CA LYS A 82 -7.63 2.42 -13.00
C LYS A 82 -6.43 1.47 -12.97
N TYR A 83 -6.38 0.57 -11.99
CA TYR A 83 -5.19 -0.22 -11.69
C TYR A 83 -5.18 -1.60 -12.38
N ARG A 84 -6.36 -2.09 -12.77
CA ARG A 84 -6.59 -3.40 -13.41
C ARG A 84 -5.87 -4.54 -12.66
N PRO A 85 -6.25 -4.80 -11.39
CA PRO A 85 -5.65 -5.88 -10.62
C PRO A 85 -5.93 -7.24 -11.28
N GLY A 86 -5.06 -8.22 -11.00
CA GLY A 86 -5.32 -9.62 -11.34
C GLY A 86 -6.27 -10.28 -10.32
N PRO A 87 -6.21 -11.61 -10.17
CA PRO A 87 -6.98 -12.32 -9.15
C PRO A 87 -6.68 -11.80 -7.74
N LEU A 88 -7.73 -11.64 -6.94
CA LEU A 88 -7.64 -11.12 -5.57
C LEU A 88 -7.26 -12.23 -4.58
N PRO A 89 -6.53 -11.92 -3.49
CA PRO A 89 -5.96 -10.60 -3.17
C PRO A 89 -4.75 -10.26 -4.07
N TYR A 90 -4.64 -9.00 -4.49
CA TYR A 90 -3.64 -8.56 -5.48
C TYR A 90 -2.80 -7.38 -4.99
N LEU A 91 -1.49 -7.48 -5.14
CA LEU A 91 -0.51 -6.44 -4.78
C LEU A 91 0.02 -5.75 -6.04
N ILE A 92 0.13 -4.42 -5.97
CA ILE A 92 0.90 -3.61 -6.92
C ILE A 92 1.83 -2.71 -6.11
N CYS A 93 3.13 -2.86 -6.35
CA CYS A 93 4.14 -2.00 -5.76
C CYS A 93 4.43 -0.81 -6.68
N PHE A 94 4.64 0.36 -6.07
CA PHE A 94 5.06 1.57 -6.75
C PHE A 94 6.33 2.09 -6.08
N ASN A 95 7.29 2.50 -6.92
CA ASN A 95 8.47 3.26 -6.51
C ASN A 95 8.46 4.58 -7.28
N ASP A 96 8.42 5.71 -6.58
CA ASP A 96 8.30 7.05 -7.20
C ASP A 96 7.18 7.15 -8.25
N ASN A 97 5.99 6.64 -7.92
CA ASN A 97 4.81 6.58 -8.79
C ASN A 97 4.98 5.72 -10.07
N LYS A 98 6.10 5.02 -10.23
CA LYS A 98 6.27 4.03 -11.30
C LYS A 98 5.84 2.67 -10.78
N ALA A 99 4.95 2.02 -11.51
CA ALA A 99 4.53 0.65 -11.20
C ALA A 99 5.74 -0.28 -11.32
N GLY A 100 6.01 -1.02 -10.26
CA GLY A 100 7.06 -2.03 -10.17
C GLY A 100 6.45 -3.44 -10.19
N SER A 101 6.84 -4.25 -9.20
CA SER A 101 6.31 -5.61 -9.01
C SER A 101 4.79 -5.62 -8.80
N ARG A 102 4.14 -6.66 -9.33
CA ARG A 102 2.71 -6.91 -9.14
C ARG A 102 2.41 -8.40 -9.17
N GLY A 103 1.41 -8.84 -8.41
CA GLY A 103 1.04 -10.25 -8.32
C GLY A 103 0.08 -10.54 -7.18
N THR A 104 -0.27 -11.82 -7.02
CA THR A 104 -1.12 -12.28 -5.91
C THR A 104 -0.41 -12.08 -4.57
N LEU A 105 -1.16 -11.57 -3.58
CA LEU A 105 -0.70 -11.35 -2.22
C LEU A 105 -1.18 -12.49 -1.30
N ASN A 106 -0.35 -13.50 -1.11
CA ASN A 106 -0.67 -14.67 -0.29
C ASN A 106 -0.36 -14.45 1.20
N ASN A 107 0.62 -13.61 1.52
CA ASN A 107 1.01 -13.30 2.90
C ASN A 107 1.60 -11.88 3.03
N LYS A 108 1.74 -11.41 4.28
CA LYS A 108 2.28 -10.08 4.58
C LYS A 108 3.75 -9.92 4.20
N GLU A 109 4.55 -11.00 4.22
CA GLU A 109 5.98 -10.95 3.92
C GLU A 109 6.23 -10.48 2.48
N GLN A 110 5.32 -10.78 1.55
CA GLN A 110 5.41 -10.32 0.16
C GLN A 110 5.38 -8.79 -0.01
N LEU A 111 5.05 -8.00 1.01
CA LEU A 111 5.22 -6.55 0.98
C LEU A 111 6.69 -6.13 0.83
N CYS A 112 7.64 -7.01 1.17
CA CYS A 112 9.07 -6.80 0.92
C CYS A 112 9.39 -6.57 -0.58
N LEU A 113 8.53 -7.06 -1.49
CA LEU A 113 8.64 -6.83 -2.94
C LEU A 113 8.47 -5.35 -3.32
N CYS A 114 7.84 -4.55 -2.46
CA CYS A 114 7.71 -3.11 -2.67
C CYS A 114 8.92 -2.33 -2.18
N SER A 115 9.77 -2.95 -1.36
CA SER A 115 10.94 -2.32 -0.77
C SER A 115 12.28 -2.77 -1.33
N ASN A 116 12.31 -3.72 -2.29
CA ASN A 116 13.53 -4.36 -2.80
C ASN A 116 14.45 -4.92 -1.69
N HIS A 117 13.86 -5.23 -0.53
CA HIS A 117 14.52 -5.75 0.65
C HIS A 117 13.66 -6.87 1.22
N CYS A 118 13.75 -8.02 0.55
CA CYS A 118 13.45 -9.34 1.08
C CYS A 118 14.83 -9.98 1.39
#